data_AF-A0A536E602-F1
#
_entry.id   AF-A0A536E602-F1
#
_cell.length_a   1.000
_cell.length_b   1.000
_cell.length_c   1.000
_cell.angle_alpha   90.00
_cell.angle_beta   90.00
_cell.angle_gamma   90.00
#
_symmetry.space_group_name_H-M   'P 1'
#
loop_
_entity.id
_entity.type
_entity.pdbx_description
1 polymer ?
#
loop_
_entity_poly.entity_id
_entity_poly.type
_entity_poly.pdbx_seq_one_letter_code
_entity_poly.pdbx_strand_id
1 'polypeptide(L)'
;MIAVGKPAAERDLHAVDAKSCSGSQTCFQVGSPSRAMVGTNAGTFYAQVGGASGGGGAACFVFLYHDTAGWHYVNVRCAQATGSIPGPQDLVRVSGCANVRDAPGLSSHVVACLPNGTIVDVDSAPVYLDGHIWWHLNGRGWMAHEFLT
;
A
#
# COMPACT_ATOMS: atom_id res chain seq x y z
N MET A 1 12.82 -3.84 5.52
CA MET A 1 11.54 -3.76 4.78
C MET A 1 11.33 -4.93 3.82
N ILE A 2 11.96 -4.97 2.63
CA ILE A 2 11.67 -6.01 1.61
C ILE A 2 11.88 -7.44 2.12
N ALA A 3 12.96 -7.70 2.86
CA ALA A 3 13.24 -9.02 3.43
C ALA A 3 12.13 -9.55 4.38
N VAL A 4 11.36 -8.64 4.99
CA VAL A 4 10.20 -8.99 5.82
C VAL A 4 8.93 -9.06 4.98
N GLY A 5 8.70 -8.05 4.15
CA GLY A 5 7.45 -7.89 3.42
C GLY A 5 7.25 -8.90 2.30
N LYS A 6 8.30 -9.28 1.57
CA LYS A 6 8.22 -10.24 0.46
C LYS A 6 7.64 -11.59 0.92
N PRO A 7 8.25 -12.31 1.88
CA PRO A 7 7.73 -13.60 2.30
C PRO A 7 6.35 -13.50 2.98
N ALA A 8 6.02 -12.36 3.58
CA ALA A 8 4.69 -12.13 4.13
C ALA A 8 3.62 -11.93 3.03
N ALA A 9 3.91 -11.14 2.01
CA ALA A 9 3.03 -10.93 0.86
C ALA A 9 2.83 -12.21 0.04
N GLU A 10 3.88 -13.02 -0.14
CA GLU A 10 3.77 -14.35 -0.76
C GLU A 10 2.76 -15.24 -0.03
N ARG A 11 2.81 -15.27 1.31
CA ARG A 11 1.84 -16.03 2.11
C ARG A 11 0.43 -15.47 2.01
N ASP A 12 0.27 -14.15 2.07
CA ASP A 12 -1.04 -13.48 2.01
C ASP A 12 -1.73 -13.71 0.64
N LEU A 13 -0.96 -13.70 -0.45
CA LEU A 13 -1.47 -13.92 -1.80
C LEU A 13 -1.54 -15.39 -2.22
N HIS A 14 -1.11 -16.32 -1.36
CA HIS A 14 -0.89 -17.73 -1.72
C HIS A 14 0.00 -17.88 -2.98
N ALA A 15 1.02 -17.04 -3.08
CA ALA A 15 1.94 -16.96 -4.21
C ALA A 15 3.32 -17.54 -3.85
N VAL A 16 4.04 -17.96 -4.89
CA VAL A 16 5.40 -18.50 -4.80
C VAL A 16 6.39 -17.50 -5.37
N ASP A 17 7.63 -17.48 -4.86
CA ASP A 17 8.70 -16.68 -5.46
C ASP A 17 8.81 -16.96 -6.96
N ALA A 18 8.76 -15.91 -7.79
CA ALA A 18 8.85 -16.04 -9.24
C ALA A 18 10.10 -16.79 -9.72
N LYS A 19 11.17 -16.85 -8.92
CA LYS A 19 12.39 -17.64 -9.25
C LYS A 19 12.18 -19.15 -9.19
N SER A 20 11.22 -19.64 -8.41
CA SER A 20 10.90 -21.06 -8.27
C SER A 20 9.50 -21.42 -8.76
N CYS A 21 8.79 -20.45 -9.35
CA CYS A 21 7.42 -20.60 -9.80
C CYS A 21 7.33 -21.41 -11.10
N SER A 22 6.31 -22.26 -11.20
CA SER A 22 6.13 -23.18 -12.32
C SER A 22 4.66 -23.56 -12.55
N GLY A 23 4.36 -24.11 -13.73
CA GLY A 23 3.02 -24.65 -14.03
C GLY A 23 1.90 -23.64 -13.83
N SER A 24 0.89 -24.01 -13.03
CA SER A 24 -0.29 -23.20 -12.72
C SER A 24 -0.14 -22.37 -11.44
N GLN A 25 1.07 -22.22 -10.90
CA GLN A 25 1.30 -21.47 -9.67
C GLN A 25 1.12 -19.95 -9.90
N THR A 26 0.62 -19.28 -8.88
CA THR A 26 0.67 -17.82 -8.76
C THR A 26 2.06 -17.42 -8.28
N CYS A 27 2.71 -16.55 -9.03
CA CYS A 27 4.07 -16.09 -8.81
C CYS A 27 4.06 -14.67 -8.27
N PHE A 28 4.94 -14.38 -7.31
CA PHE A 28 5.18 -13.06 -6.78
C PHE A 28 6.62 -12.64 -7.09
N GLN A 29 6.79 -11.43 -7.63
CA GLN A 29 8.10 -10.83 -7.82
C GLN A 29 8.14 -9.41 -7.27
N VAL A 30 9.18 -9.10 -6.50
CA VAL A 30 9.51 -7.71 -6.19
C VAL A 30 10.02 -7.05 -7.47
N GLY A 31 9.55 -5.84 -7.75
CA GLY A 31 9.99 -5.11 -8.94
C GLY A 31 11.50 -4.85 -8.95
N SER A 32 12.06 -4.66 -10.15
CA SER A 32 13.42 -4.19 -10.34
C SER A 32 13.40 -2.98 -11.29
N PRO A 33 13.57 -1.73 -10.79
CA PRO A 33 13.80 -1.38 -9.39
C PRO A 33 12.57 -1.65 -8.50
N SER A 34 12.79 -1.83 -7.20
CA SER A 34 11.73 -2.17 -6.23
C SER A 34 10.72 -1.05 -5.98
N ARG A 35 11.03 0.18 -6.42
CA ARG A 35 10.24 1.39 -6.14
C ARG A 35 9.90 1.51 -4.65
N ALA A 36 10.83 1.06 -3.81
CA ALA A 36 10.69 1.08 -2.37
C ALA A 36 10.74 2.51 -1.85
N MET A 37 9.90 2.78 -0.87
CA MET A 37 9.75 4.09 -0.27
C MET A 37 9.55 3.92 1.22
N VAL A 38 10.25 4.74 1.98
CA VAL A 38 10.19 4.77 3.44
C VAL A 38 9.72 6.16 3.84
N GLY A 39 8.64 6.21 4.61
CA GLY A 39 8.19 7.42 5.29
C GLY A 39 8.42 7.32 6.79
N THR A 40 7.56 7.93 7.59
CA THR A 40 7.74 7.95 9.06
C THR A 40 7.19 6.67 9.66
N ASN A 41 8.05 5.80 10.17
CA ASN A 41 7.69 4.49 10.74
C ASN A 41 6.86 3.59 9.78
N ALA A 42 6.88 3.88 8.48
CA ALA A 42 6.12 3.15 7.48
C ALA A 42 6.93 3.02 6.18
N GLY A 43 6.57 2.03 5.37
CA GLY A 43 7.17 1.87 4.06
C GLY A 43 6.30 1.06 3.12
N THR A 44 6.57 1.23 1.83
CA THR A 44 5.93 0.49 0.75
C THR A 44 6.96 0.07 -0.29
N PHE A 45 6.72 -1.03 -1.00
CA PHE A 45 7.48 -1.38 -2.19
C PHE A 45 6.60 -2.04 -3.25
N TYR A 46 7.01 -1.87 -4.50
CA TYR A 46 6.33 -2.41 -5.66
C TYR A 46 6.68 -3.87 -5.90
N ALA A 47 5.65 -4.64 -6.25
CA ALA A 47 5.74 -6.02 -6.67
C ALA A 47 4.73 -6.30 -7.77
N GLN A 48 4.80 -7.49 -8.34
CA GLN A 48 3.81 -7.99 -9.29
C GLN A 48 3.43 -9.41 -8.90
N VAL A 49 2.17 -9.76 -9.12
CA VAL A 49 1.67 -11.12 -8.99
C VAL A 49 1.13 -11.59 -10.34
N GLY A 50 1.44 -12.81 -10.78
CA GLY A 50 1.00 -13.32 -12.09
C GLY A 50 1.24 -14.82 -12.26
N GLY A 51 0.93 -15.39 -13.43
CA GLY A 51 1.22 -16.81 -13.70
C GLY A 51 2.69 -17.07 -14.01
N ALA A 52 3.14 -18.33 -13.90
CA ALA A 52 4.51 -18.75 -14.19
C ALA A 52 4.96 -18.47 -15.64
N SER A 53 4.01 -18.36 -16.56
CA SER A 53 4.24 -17.99 -17.97
C SER A 53 4.40 -16.49 -18.20
N GLY A 54 4.31 -15.65 -17.15
CA GLY A 54 4.45 -14.20 -17.23
C GLY A 54 3.21 -13.47 -17.78
N GLY A 55 2.11 -14.17 -18.07
CA GLY A 55 0.85 -13.58 -18.53
C GLY A 55 -0.09 -13.17 -17.39
N GLY A 56 -0.80 -12.05 -17.57
CA GLY A 56 -1.98 -11.66 -16.77
C GLY A 56 -1.71 -11.14 -15.36
N GLY A 57 -0.54 -10.55 -15.10
CA GLY A 57 -0.15 -10.13 -13.75
C GLY A 57 -0.75 -8.80 -13.26
N ALA A 58 -1.07 -8.72 -11.96
CA ALA A 58 -1.47 -7.48 -11.29
C ALA A 58 -0.25 -6.74 -10.72
N ALA A 59 -0.31 -5.41 -10.72
CA ALA A 59 0.60 -4.58 -9.96
C ALA A 59 0.25 -4.66 -8.48
N CYS A 60 1.24 -4.84 -7.61
CA CYS A 60 1.04 -4.92 -6.17
C CYS A 60 1.91 -3.92 -5.44
N PHE A 61 1.42 -3.40 -4.32
CA PHE A 61 2.23 -2.71 -3.32
C PHE A 61 2.11 -3.42 -1.99
N VAL A 62 3.26 -3.63 -1.34
CA VAL A 62 3.35 -4.24 -0.02
C VAL A 62 3.58 -3.13 1.00
N PHE A 63 2.73 -3.07 2.00
CA PHE A 63 2.76 -2.03 3.03
C PHE A 63 3.28 -2.58 4.35
N LEU A 64 4.14 -1.81 5.00
CA LEU A 64 4.82 -2.18 6.23
C LEU A 64 4.85 -1.02 7.21
N TYR A 65 4.92 -1.34 8.50
CA TYR A 65 5.31 -0.40 9.52
C TYR A 65 6.65 -0.78 10.16
N HIS A 66 7.25 0.15 10.89
CA HIS A 66 8.51 -0.02 11.58
C HIS A 66 8.37 0.45 13.03
N ASP A 67 8.79 -0.38 13.97
CA ASP A 67 8.90 -0.05 15.39
C ASP A 67 10.26 -0.47 15.96
N THR A 68 10.38 -0.56 17.28
CA THR A 68 11.63 -0.97 17.95
C THR A 68 12.01 -2.44 17.71
N ALA A 69 11.05 -3.31 17.36
CA ALA A 69 11.28 -4.69 16.97
C ALA A 69 11.61 -4.83 15.47
N GLY A 70 11.54 -3.74 14.70
CA GLY A 70 11.93 -3.67 13.30
C GLY A 70 10.72 -3.53 12.37
N TRP A 71 10.85 -4.07 11.16
CA TRP A 71 9.81 -4.00 10.13
C TRP A 71 8.75 -5.06 10.35
N HIS A 72 7.49 -4.68 10.15
CA HIS A 72 6.32 -5.56 10.27
C HIS A 72 5.44 -5.40 9.04
N TYR A 73 4.87 -6.51 8.58
CA TYR A 73 3.96 -6.54 7.45
C TYR A 73 2.57 -6.04 7.86
N VAL A 74 1.98 -5.16 7.04
CA VAL A 74 0.58 -4.70 7.21
C VAL A 74 -0.34 -5.47 6.27
N ASN A 75 -0.17 -5.28 4.97
CA ASN A 75 -0.93 -5.97 3.93
C ASN A 75 -0.20 -5.87 2.58
N VAL A 76 -0.75 -6.54 1.58
CA VAL A 76 -0.43 -6.32 0.16
C VAL A 76 -1.72 -6.02 -0.57
N ARG A 77 -1.69 -5.01 -1.44
CA ARG A 77 -2.81 -4.68 -2.31
C ARG A 77 -2.36 -4.81 -3.75
N CYS A 78 -3.17 -5.52 -4.54
CA CYS A 78 -2.90 -5.77 -5.94
C CYS A 78 -4.06 -5.27 -6.79
N ALA A 79 -3.74 -4.62 -7.92
CA ALA A 79 -4.72 -4.07 -8.82
C ALA A 79 -4.30 -4.29 -10.28
N GLN A 80 -5.29 -4.51 -11.14
CA GLN A 80 -5.10 -4.58 -12.59
C GLN A 80 -5.02 -3.19 -13.22
N ALA A 81 -5.63 -2.19 -12.59
CA ALA A 81 -5.62 -0.79 -13.00
C ALA A 81 -4.83 0.07 -12.01
N THR A 82 -4.26 1.17 -12.50
CA THR A 82 -3.65 2.21 -11.66
C THR A 82 -4.73 2.97 -10.88
N GLY A 83 -4.33 3.61 -9.77
CA GLY A 83 -5.24 4.43 -8.97
C GLY A 83 -6.20 3.67 -8.06
N SER A 84 -5.88 2.40 -7.75
CA SER A 84 -6.60 1.62 -6.73
C SER A 84 -5.78 1.30 -5.49
N ILE A 85 -4.54 1.80 -5.46
CA ILE A 85 -3.57 1.51 -4.40
C ILE A 85 -2.89 2.83 -4.06
N PRO A 86 -2.89 3.26 -2.79
CA PRO A 86 -2.28 4.53 -2.42
C PRO A 86 -0.75 4.46 -2.52
N GLY A 87 -0.20 5.45 -3.23
CA GLY A 87 1.22 5.74 -3.37
C GLY A 87 1.38 7.22 -3.78
N PRO A 88 2.58 7.81 -3.64
CA PRO A 88 2.82 9.17 -4.07
C PRO A 88 2.49 9.33 -5.56
N GLN A 89 1.78 10.40 -5.86
CA GLN A 89 1.28 10.77 -7.19
C GLN A 89 0.21 9.82 -7.74
N ASP A 90 -0.35 8.93 -6.91
CA ASP A 90 -1.49 8.10 -7.29
C ASP A 90 -2.80 8.85 -7.01
N LEU A 91 -3.73 8.73 -7.97
CA LEU A 91 -5.12 9.14 -7.81
C LEU A 91 -5.95 7.95 -7.34
N VAL A 92 -6.35 7.95 -6.07
CA VAL A 92 -7.11 6.87 -5.44
C VAL A 92 -8.52 7.32 -5.08
N ARG A 93 -9.41 6.35 -4.84
CA ARG A 93 -10.78 6.61 -4.44
C ARG A 93 -10.95 6.49 -2.93
N VAL A 94 -11.75 7.38 -2.38
CA VAL A 94 -12.22 7.28 -0.99
C VAL A 94 -13.28 6.21 -0.88
N SER A 95 -13.19 5.34 0.13
CA SER A 95 -14.26 4.41 0.52
C SER A 95 -15.01 4.92 1.76
N GLY A 96 -16.35 4.87 1.72
CA GLY A 96 -17.20 5.38 2.81
C GLY A 96 -17.21 6.91 2.96
N CYS A 97 -17.83 7.43 4.03
CA CYS A 97 -17.57 8.82 4.46
C CYS A 97 -16.31 8.81 5.32
N ALA A 98 -15.17 9.14 4.73
CA ALA A 98 -13.88 9.06 5.39
C ALA A 98 -13.42 10.42 5.90
N ASN A 99 -12.99 10.46 7.16
CA ASN A 99 -12.47 11.68 7.77
C ASN A 99 -11.09 12.04 7.21
N VAL A 100 -10.92 13.32 6.89
CA VAL A 100 -9.63 13.96 6.61
C VAL A 100 -9.21 14.73 7.85
N ARG A 101 -7.94 14.64 8.21
CA ARG A 101 -7.36 15.25 9.41
C ARG A 101 -6.24 16.23 9.08
N ASP A 102 -6.01 17.19 9.95
CA ASP A 102 -4.92 18.19 9.78
C ASP A 102 -3.51 17.60 9.97
N ALA A 103 -3.40 16.53 10.75
CA ALA A 103 -2.19 15.74 10.98
C ALA A 103 -2.53 14.24 10.98
N PRO A 104 -1.54 13.33 10.79
CA PRO A 104 -1.80 11.90 10.97
C PRO A 104 -2.17 11.61 12.43
N GLY A 105 -3.03 10.62 12.67
CA GLY A 105 -3.39 10.14 14.01
C GLY A 105 -4.88 10.18 14.31
N LEU A 106 -5.32 9.28 15.19
CA LEU A 106 -6.74 9.14 15.54
C LEU A 106 -7.25 10.30 16.41
N SER A 107 -6.35 11.00 17.12
CA SER A 107 -6.65 12.17 17.94
C SER A 107 -6.54 13.51 17.21
N SER A 108 -6.04 13.54 15.97
CA SER A 108 -5.83 14.78 15.21
C SER A 108 -7.16 15.42 14.78
N HIS A 109 -7.18 16.72 14.52
CA HIS A 109 -8.45 17.42 14.26
C HIS A 109 -9.03 16.99 12.90
N VAL A 110 -10.32 16.67 12.87
CA VAL A 110 -11.02 16.33 11.62
C VAL A 110 -11.40 17.63 10.90
N VAL A 111 -10.87 17.82 9.70
CA VAL A 111 -11.08 19.03 8.88
C VAL A 111 -12.12 18.83 7.78
N ALA A 112 -12.40 17.59 7.39
CA ALA A 112 -13.45 17.27 6.41
C ALA A 112 -13.91 15.80 6.54
N CYS A 113 -15.07 15.48 5.96
CA CYS A 113 -15.46 14.11 5.61
C CYS A 113 -15.65 14.03 4.09
N LEU A 114 -14.92 13.16 3.41
CA LEU A 114 -15.05 12.98 1.97
C LEU A 114 -16.06 11.88 1.66
N PRO A 115 -17.00 12.11 0.74
CA PRO A 115 -17.94 11.08 0.30
C PRO A 115 -17.26 9.91 -0.40
N ASN A 116 -17.91 8.76 -0.36
CA ASN A 116 -17.48 7.56 -1.08
C ASN A 116 -17.33 7.83 -2.58
N GLY A 117 -16.26 7.33 -3.18
CA GLY A 117 -15.94 7.49 -4.60
C GLY A 117 -15.20 8.78 -4.95
N THR A 118 -14.99 9.69 -3.99
CA THR A 118 -14.18 10.90 -4.20
C THR A 118 -12.77 10.51 -4.64
N ILE A 119 -12.30 11.08 -5.75
CA ILE A 119 -10.92 10.87 -6.21
C ILE A 119 -10.02 11.87 -5.48
N VAL A 120 -8.93 11.37 -4.91
CA VAL A 120 -7.94 12.15 -4.16
C VAL A 120 -6.53 11.85 -4.68
N ASP A 121 -5.66 12.85 -4.58
CA ASP A 121 -4.25 12.78 -4.99
C ASP A 121 -3.39 12.60 -3.73
N VAL A 122 -2.65 11.50 -3.67
CA VAL A 122 -1.74 11.21 -2.56
C VAL A 122 -0.37 11.82 -2.87
N ASP A 123 0.13 12.71 -2.03
CA ASP A 123 1.33 13.51 -2.31
C ASP A 123 2.47 13.29 -1.30
N SER A 124 2.39 12.22 -0.50
CA SER A 124 3.33 11.94 0.60
C SER A 124 3.80 10.50 0.64
N ALA A 125 4.92 10.29 1.33
CA ALA A 125 5.33 8.99 1.83
C ALA A 125 4.43 8.57 3.02
N PRO A 126 4.26 7.27 3.28
CA PRO A 126 3.37 6.80 4.34
C PRO A 126 3.86 7.19 5.73
N VAL A 127 2.95 7.42 6.66
CA VAL A 127 3.24 7.61 8.09
C VAL A 127 2.52 6.54 8.90
N TYR A 128 3.21 5.82 9.77
CA TYR A 128 2.56 4.91 10.71
C TYR A 128 2.37 5.57 12.07
N LEU A 129 1.12 5.66 12.51
CA LEU A 129 0.74 6.20 13.81
C LEU A 129 -0.59 5.59 14.27
N ASP A 130 -0.72 5.33 15.56
CA ASP A 130 -1.93 4.79 16.20
C ASP A 130 -2.47 3.50 15.57
N GLY A 131 -1.57 2.63 15.08
CA GLY A 131 -1.96 1.36 14.45
C GLY A 131 -2.28 1.46 12.96
N HIS A 132 -2.23 2.65 12.37
CA HIS A 132 -2.66 2.91 10.99
C HIS A 132 -1.53 3.51 10.15
N ILE A 133 -1.53 3.18 8.85
CA ILE A 133 -0.79 3.95 7.86
C ILE A 133 -1.64 5.15 7.45
N TRP A 134 -1.03 6.33 7.42
CA TRP A 134 -1.62 7.61 7.04
C TRP A 134 -0.98 8.14 5.78
N TRP A 135 -1.80 8.75 4.93
CA TRP A 135 -1.42 9.39 3.69
C TRP A 135 -1.90 10.84 3.69
N HIS A 136 -1.03 11.78 3.36
CA HIS A 136 -1.44 13.13 3.02
C HIS A 136 -2.06 13.15 1.63
N LEU A 137 -3.15 13.90 1.52
CA LEU A 137 -3.93 14.13 0.33
C LEU A 137 -3.74 15.59 -0.07
N ASN A 138 -3.29 15.82 -1.29
CA ASN A 138 -2.93 17.13 -1.82
C ASN A 138 -4.07 18.15 -1.62
N GLY A 139 -3.75 19.24 -0.92
CA GLY A 139 -4.69 20.33 -0.61
C GLY A 139 -5.85 19.96 0.33
N ARG A 140 -5.81 18.81 1.01
CA ARG A 140 -6.92 18.32 1.85
C ARG A 140 -6.51 17.95 3.27
N GLY A 141 -5.40 17.25 3.46
CA GLY A 141 -4.94 16.75 4.77
C GLY A 141 -4.73 15.23 4.78
N TRP A 142 -4.75 14.61 5.95
CA TRP A 142 -4.37 13.21 6.16
C TRP A 142 -5.57 12.27 6.22
N MET A 143 -5.46 11.12 5.57
CA MET A 143 -6.46 10.05 5.61
C MET A 143 -5.79 8.70 5.94
N ALA A 144 -6.48 7.87 6.70
CA ALA A 144 -6.02 6.52 7.02
C ALA A 144 -6.14 5.60 5.79
N HIS A 145 -5.16 4.70 5.64
CA HIS A 145 -4.94 3.82 4.50
C HIS A 145 -6.13 2.90 4.17
N GLU A 146 -6.95 2.54 5.16
CA GLU A 146 -8.12 1.68 5.03
C GLU A 146 -9.23 2.34 4.18
N PHE A 147 -9.23 3.67 4.08
CA PHE A 147 -10.23 4.43 3.34
C PHE A 147 -9.82 4.78 1.90
N LEU A 148 -8.66 4.30 1.42
CA LEU A 148 -8.14 4.59 0.08
C LEU A 148 -8.11 3.31 -0.76
N THR A 149 -8.76 3.32 -1.93
CA THR A 149 -8.92 2.15 -2.82
C THR A 149 -8.83 2.51 -4.29
#